data_AF-A0A4Q6AIS3-F1
#
_entry.id   AF-A0A4Q6AIS3-F1
#
_cell.length_a   1.000
_cell.length_b   1.000
_cell.length_c   1.000
_cell.angle_alpha   90.00
_cell.angle_beta   90.00
_cell.angle_gamma   90.00
#
_symmetry.space_group_name_H-M   'P 1'
#
loop_
_entity.id
_entity.type
_entity.pdbx_description
1 polymer ?
#
loop_
_entity_poly.entity_id
_entity_poly.type
_entity_poly.pdbx_seq_one_letter_code
_entity_poly.pdbx_strand_id
1 'polypeptide(L)'
;TFPTRVRLPAERLLLCHRVMSIEGETKSLGSGKMTTEHDVFPNAWYLDGDYMPTAIAVESGQADLMLSAYLGADFATRGEAVYRLLDARVSFHSDLPKVGETIRYDIEIKKFFEQGGTLFFNFAFEAYIGDRHLMSMVDGCAGFFSQRALDEGRGVKRSQLQLKGYKGKIAGDYRPFVPMAVESYSDAQINALQRGDYAEAFGPAFAAVNLTNPKSLPSGDMKLVHRILTLEPEGGRFGIGRVIGEADIHPDDWFLTCHFIDDQVMPGTLMFECCLHTLRVFLMRAGWVGEAEEQNFLPMPGIYSQLKCRGQVLSHTQKVTYEIEIKEMGYGPDAYVVCDALMYADGKPIVDIIDMSLRIPGFTKAKLEGIWSSSKTLLPLVSPKPQFTYEHILAFSDGNPSDCFGPIYKPFDKDRKIARLPRPPFQFLDSVEWVEGPYMKQNVGTRLLAHYELPDEAWFWACHQNRLPFSVLVEIALQPCGFMAAYMGSAL
;
A
#
# COMPACT_ATOMS: atom_id res chain seq x y z
N THR A 1 28.20 34.88 16.87
CA THR A 1 27.44 33.62 17.00
C THR A 1 26.66 33.42 15.72
N PHE A 2 26.50 32.18 15.26
CA PHE A 2 25.66 31.86 14.08
C PHE A 2 24.21 31.64 14.57
N PRO A 3 23.20 32.26 13.94
CA PRO A 3 21.82 32.18 14.42
C PRO A 3 21.23 30.77 14.29
N THR A 4 21.52 30.07 13.20
CA THR A 4 21.28 28.63 13.04
C THR A 4 22.60 27.88 12.89
N ARG A 5 22.59 26.57 13.14
CA ARG A 5 23.74 25.66 12.88
C ARG A 5 23.24 24.32 12.39
N VAL A 6 24.09 23.56 11.71
CA VAL A 6 23.84 22.14 11.45
C VAL A 6 23.89 21.38 12.77
N ARG A 7 22.85 20.60 13.04
CA ARG A 7 22.72 19.84 14.29
C ARG A 7 22.02 18.53 14.00
N LEU A 8 22.34 17.53 14.81
CA LEU A 8 21.49 16.35 14.92
C LEU A 8 20.19 16.72 15.64
N PRO A 9 19.10 15.97 15.42
CA PRO A 9 17.87 16.14 16.16
C PRO A 9 18.05 15.90 17.68
N ALA A 10 17.07 16.34 18.47
CA ALA A 10 17.06 16.10 19.92
C ALA A 10 16.70 14.65 20.27
N GLU A 11 16.84 14.28 21.54
CA GLU A 11 16.81 12.91 22.12
C GLU A 11 15.85 11.89 21.44
N ARG A 12 14.60 12.27 21.09
CA ARG A 12 13.66 11.33 20.43
C ARG A 12 14.09 10.90 19.02
N LEU A 13 14.77 11.78 18.28
CA LEU A 13 15.31 11.51 16.94
C LEU A 13 16.84 11.60 16.93
N LEU A 14 17.50 11.58 18.07
CA LEU A 14 18.96 11.44 18.13
C LEU A 14 19.31 9.97 17.92
N LEU A 15 19.39 9.57 16.64
CA LEU A 15 19.54 8.17 16.23
C LEU A 15 20.98 7.85 15.78
N CYS A 16 21.95 8.60 16.32
CA CYS A 16 23.38 8.38 16.12
C CYS A 16 24.03 8.27 17.50
N HIS A 17 24.29 7.03 17.95
CA HIS A 17 24.81 6.77 19.30
C HIS A 17 26.34 6.89 19.37
N ARG A 18 27.04 6.51 18.30
CA ARG A 18 28.51 6.50 18.26
C ARG A 18 29.03 6.94 16.90
N VAL A 19 30.13 7.68 16.91
CA VAL A 19 30.96 7.96 15.74
C VAL A 19 32.21 7.11 15.86
N MET A 20 32.39 6.18 14.92
CA MET A 20 33.48 5.20 14.95
C MET A 20 34.72 5.70 14.20
N SER A 21 34.51 6.46 13.14
CA SER A 21 35.57 7.08 12.36
C SER A 21 35.06 8.34 11.67
N ILE A 22 35.99 9.24 11.39
CA ILE A 22 35.76 10.41 10.56
C ILE A 22 36.97 10.64 9.68
N GLU A 23 36.74 10.84 8.39
CA GLU A 23 37.76 11.12 7.39
C GLU A 23 37.37 12.37 6.61
N GLY A 24 38.33 13.26 6.38
CA GLY A 24 38.13 14.51 5.65
C GLY A 24 38.92 15.65 6.28
N GLU A 25 39.20 16.68 5.50
CA GLU A 25 39.86 17.88 6.00
C GLU A 25 38.81 18.82 6.61
N THR A 26 38.94 19.14 7.90
CA THR A 26 38.04 20.08 8.59
C THR A 26 37.92 21.39 7.85
N LYS A 27 36.68 21.89 7.69
CA LYS A 27 36.39 23.18 7.05
C LYS A 27 36.83 23.32 5.58
N SER A 28 37.16 22.21 4.91
CA SER A 28 37.60 22.23 3.51
C SER A 28 36.46 22.43 2.51
N LEU A 29 35.21 22.14 2.90
CA LEU A 29 34.09 21.88 1.98
C LEU A 29 34.44 20.85 0.89
N GLY A 30 35.39 19.95 1.19
CA GLY A 30 35.79 18.84 0.34
C GLY A 30 34.89 17.61 0.53
N SER A 31 35.36 16.46 0.06
CA SER A 31 34.74 15.17 0.36
C SER A 31 35.11 14.70 1.78
N GLY A 32 34.30 13.82 2.34
CA GLY A 32 34.61 13.16 3.60
C GLY A 32 33.79 11.90 3.82
N LYS A 33 34.18 11.11 4.81
CA LYS A 33 33.49 9.90 5.23
C LYS A 33 33.29 9.89 6.74
N MET A 34 32.24 9.22 7.18
CA MET A 34 31.96 9.02 8.59
C MET A 34 31.31 7.66 8.78
N THR A 35 31.85 6.88 9.71
CA THR A 35 31.20 5.65 10.17
C THR A 35 30.51 5.92 11.49
N THR A 36 29.21 5.61 11.58
CA THR A 36 28.42 5.77 12.80
C THR A 36 27.67 4.49 13.15
N GLU A 37 27.25 4.39 14.41
CA GLU A 37 26.44 3.27 14.87
C GLU A 37 25.18 3.72 15.61
N HIS A 38 24.11 2.95 15.43
CA HIS A 38 22.84 3.09 16.12
C HIS A 38 22.41 1.75 16.72
N ASP A 39 22.15 1.71 18.03
CA ASP A 39 21.57 0.53 18.70
C ASP A 39 20.04 0.60 18.69
N VAL A 40 19.41 -0.53 18.35
CA VAL A 40 17.95 -0.68 18.48
C VAL A 40 17.64 -1.16 19.90
N PHE A 41 17.35 -0.22 20.79
CA PHE A 41 17.08 -0.55 22.19
C PHE A 41 15.73 -1.26 22.39
N PRO A 42 15.64 -2.16 23.40
CA PRO A 42 14.35 -2.65 23.88
C PRO A 42 13.46 -1.49 24.31
N ASN A 43 12.17 -1.56 23.99
CA ASN A 43 11.17 -0.53 24.32
C ASN A 43 11.42 0.84 23.67
N ALA A 44 12.20 0.91 22.60
CA ALA A 44 12.27 2.14 21.81
C ALA A 44 10.85 2.54 21.35
N TRP A 45 10.52 3.83 21.47
CA TRP A 45 9.17 4.36 21.30
C TRP A 45 8.57 4.10 19.90
N TYR A 46 9.43 3.88 18.91
CA TYR A 46 9.06 3.70 17.50
C TYR A 46 8.82 2.26 17.08
N LEU A 47 9.09 1.26 17.93
CA LEU A 47 9.09 -0.14 17.51
C LEU A 47 7.71 -0.59 16.99
N ASP A 48 7.71 -1.34 15.88
CA ASP A 48 6.52 -2.05 15.39
C ASP A 48 6.75 -3.56 15.55
N GLY A 49 6.29 -4.10 16.69
CA GLY A 49 6.74 -5.40 17.18
C GLY A 49 8.21 -5.33 17.59
N ASP A 50 9.03 -6.27 17.12
CA ASP A 50 10.47 -6.27 17.39
C ASP A 50 11.29 -5.48 16.36
N TYR A 51 10.64 -4.88 15.36
CA TYR A 51 11.32 -4.22 14.25
C TYR A 51 11.38 -2.69 14.41
N MET A 52 12.51 -2.12 13.99
CA MET A 52 12.67 -0.69 13.73
C MET A 52 11.95 -0.33 12.42
N PRO A 53 11.04 0.66 12.39
CA PRO A 53 10.33 1.06 11.17
C PRO A 53 11.26 1.53 10.06
N THR A 54 10.75 1.49 8.83
CA THR A 54 11.52 1.82 7.62
C THR A 54 12.09 3.24 7.69
N ALA A 55 11.24 4.22 8.00
CA ALA A 55 11.69 5.60 8.11
C ALA A 55 12.72 5.81 9.21
N ILE A 56 12.55 5.18 10.37
CA ILE A 56 13.50 5.34 11.49
C ILE A 56 14.84 4.71 11.13
N ALA A 57 14.84 3.55 10.46
CA ALA A 57 16.06 2.93 9.98
C ALA A 57 16.78 3.87 8.99
N VAL A 58 16.08 4.41 7.98
CA VAL A 58 16.70 5.39 7.05
C VAL A 58 17.16 6.64 7.77
N GLU A 59 16.33 7.17 8.68
CA GLU A 59 16.61 8.37 9.45
C GLU A 59 17.88 8.20 10.26
N SER A 60 18.13 7.05 10.92
CA SER A 60 19.35 6.81 11.71
C SER A 60 20.68 6.96 10.96
N GLY A 61 20.66 7.09 9.63
CA GLY A 61 21.79 7.54 8.81
C GLY A 61 22.12 9.05 8.88
N GLN A 62 21.66 9.78 9.90
CA GLN A 62 21.75 11.26 10.07
C GLN A 62 23.16 11.86 10.07
N ALA A 63 24.22 11.05 10.02
CA ALA A 63 25.58 11.55 10.19
C ALA A 63 26.08 12.37 8.99
N ASP A 64 25.32 12.45 7.90
CA ASP A 64 25.55 13.45 6.84
C ASP A 64 25.45 14.89 7.39
N LEU A 65 24.56 15.14 8.37
CA LEU A 65 24.49 16.41 9.10
C LEU A 65 25.80 16.67 9.85
N MET A 66 26.26 15.70 10.65
CA MET A 66 27.50 15.88 11.42
C MET A 66 28.73 16.03 10.53
N LEU A 67 28.83 15.21 9.49
CA LEU A 67 29.93 15.25 8.53
C LEU A 67 29.93 16.55 7.73
N SER A 68 28.77 17.06 7.32
CA SER A 68 28.69 18.36 6.62
C SER A 68 29.10 19.53 7.51
N ALA A 69 28.72 19.50 8.79
CA ALA A 69 29.17 20.48 9.78
C ALA A 69 30.70 20.44 9.95
N TYR A 70 31.28 19.24 10.10
CA TYR A 70 32.73 19.02 10.21
C TYR A 70 33.51 19.53 8.99
N LEU A 71 32.98 19.25 7.79
CA LEU A 71 33.58 19.70 6.53
C LEU A 71 33.41 21.21 6.29
N GLY A 72 32.58 21.91 7.07
CA GLY A 72 32.58 23.36 7.14
C GLY A 72 31.29 24.07 6.73
N ALA A 73 30.16 23.36 6.57
CA ALA A 73 28.90 23.95 6.13
C ALA A 73 28.49 25.18 6.96
N ASP A 74 28.58 25.10 8.30
CA ASP A 74 28.26 26.22 9.19
C ASP A 74 29.15 27.45 8.99
N PHE A 75 30.41 27.26 8.60
CA PHE A 75 31.32 28.38 8.33
C PHE A 75 31.01 29.05 7.00
N ALA A 76 30.50 28.28 6.03
CA ALA A 76 30.06 28.79 4.74
C ALA A 76 28.72 29.53 4.86
N THR A 77 27.75 28.95 5.56
CA THR A 77 26.39 29.52 5.69
C THR A 77 26.29 30.58 6.78
N ARG A 78 27.20 30.58 7.76
CA ARG A 78 27.25 31.51 8.90
C ARG A 78 25.94 31.57 9.70
N GLY A 79 25.13 30.51 9.63
CA GLY A 79 23.81 30.40 10.23
C GLY A 79 22.71 31.21 9.54
N GLU A 80 22.92 31.64 8.30
CA GLU A 80 21.92 32.33 7.48
C GLU A 80 21.10 31.35 6.61
N ALA A 81 21.36 30.05 6.75
CA ALA A 81 20.73 28.99 5.99
C ALA A 81 20.52 27.72 6.83
N VAL A 82 19.50 26.94 6.48
CA VAL A 82 19.09 25.72 7.20
C VAL A 82 19.10 24.49 6.30
N TYR A 83 19.37 23.32 6.88
CA TYR A 83 19.52 22.06 6.16
C TYR A 83 18.19 21.56 5.60
N ARG A 84 18.15 21.10 4.35
CA ARG A 84 17.04 20.31 3.79
C ARG A 84 17.58 19.16 2.93
N LEU A 85 17.03 17.97 3.16
CA LEU A 85 17.12 16.85 2.21
C LEU A 85 16.27 17.15 0.99
N LEU A 86 16.77 16.82 -0.22
CA LEU A 86 16.08 17.09 -1.48
C LEU A 86 15.79 15.81 -2.26
N ASP A 87 16.79 14.95 -2.41
CA ASP A 87 16.69 13.76 -3.24
C ASP A 87 17.45 12.62 -2.58
N ALA A 88 16.87 11.42 -2.61
CA ALA A 88 17.54 10.19 -2.25
C ALA A 88 16.86 8.99 -2.94
N ARG A 89 17.63 7.94 -3.22
CA ARG A 89 17.10 6.61 -3.53
C ARG A 89 17.60 5.63 -2.52
N VAL A 90 16.69 4.90 -1.88
CA VAL A 90 17.01 3.94 -0.82
C VAL A 90 16.52 2.57 -1.22
N SER A 91 17.37 1.55 -1.03
CA SER A 91 16.99 0.14 -1.17
C SER A 91 17.42 -0.60 0.08
N PHE A 92 16.51 -1.39 0.64
CA PHE A 92 16.86 -2.39 1.64
C PHE A 92 17.32 -3.66 0.92
N HIS A 93 18.28 -4.38 1.52
CA HIS A 93 18.85 -5.62 0.97
C HIS A 93 18.60 -6.82 1.88
N SER A 94 18.18 -6.56 3.11
CA SER A 94 17.72 -7.56 4.08
C SER A 94 16.59 -6.99 4.94
N ASP A 95 16.06 -7.81 5.85
CA ASP A 95 14.99 -7.40 6.76
C ASP A 95 15.39 -6.24 7.67
N LEU A 96 14.38 -5.50 8.13
CA LEU A 96 14.58 -4.36 9.01
C LEU A 96 15.33 -4.74 10.30
N PRO A 97 16.05 -3.79 10.91
CA PRO A 97 16.73 -4.00 12.19
C PRO A 97 15.76 -4.43 13.28
N LYS A 98 16.20 -5.34 14.15
CA LYS A 98 15.45 -5.81 15.31
C LYS A 98 16.01 -5.26 16.62
N VAL A 99 15.20 -5.31 17.67
CA VAL A 99 15.64 -5.06 19.05
C VAL A 99 16.92 -5.84 19.37
N GLY A 100 17.91 -5.15 19.93
CA GLY A 100 19.21 -5.71 20.29
C GLY A 100 20.24 -5.72 19.17
N GLU A 101 19.86 -5.39 17.93
CA GLU A 101 20.81 -5.22 16.83
C GLU A 101 21.44 -3.81 16.83
N THR A 102 22.67 -3.73 16.34
CA THR A 102 23.39 -2.48 16.09
C THR A 102 23.55 -2.30 14.59
N ILE A 103 23.14 -1.13 14.09
CA ILE A 103 23.30 -0.75 12.69
C ILE A 103 24.55 0.12 12.58
N ARG A 104 25.46 -0.24 11.68
CA ARG A 104 26.60 0.59 11.27
C ARG A 104 26.27 1.29 9.96
N TYR A 105 26.45 2.61 9.90
CA TYR A 105 26.34 3.40 8.68
C TYR A 105 27.72 3.89 8.23
N ASP A 106 28.08 3.59 6.98
CA ASP A 106 29.27 4.10 6.31
C ASP A 106 28.82 5.21 5.33
N ILE A 107 28.92 6.46 5.78
CA ILE A 107 28.38 7.64 5.09
C ILE A 107 29.51 8.39 4.37
N GLU A 108 29.25 8.83 3.15
CA GLU A 108 30.18 9.60 2.33
C GLU A 108 29.53 10.88 1.80
N ILE A 109 30.10 12.04 2.13
CA ILE A 109 29.85 13.28 1.40
C ILE A 109 30.85 13.32 0.24
N LYS A 110 30.32 13.27 -0.99
CA LYS A 110 31.12 13.16 -2.21
C LYS A 110 31.68 14.50 -2.66
N LYS A 111 30.87 15.56 -2.57
CA LYS A 111 31.26 16.92 -2.94
C LYS A 111 30.26 17.94 -2.41
N PHE A 112 30.75 19.15 -2.16
CA PHE A 112 29.93 20.36 -2.07
C PHE A 112 29.90 21.09 -3.42
N PHE A 113 28.83 21.85 -3.65
CA PHE A 113 28.70 22.73 -4.79
C PHE A 113 27.69 23.85 -4.50
N GLU A 114 27.83 24.99 -5.18
CA GLU A 114 26.91 26.11 -5.03
C GLU A 114 26.05 26.30 -6.27
N GLN A 115 24.77 26.61 -6.08
CA GLN A 115 23.87 26.98 -7.16
C GLN A 115 22.87 28.02 -6.67
N GLY A 116 22.75 29.15 -7.38
CA GLY A 116 21.82 30.22 -7.02
C GLY A 116 22.04 30.78 -5.60
N GLY A 117 23.28 30.78 -5.11
CA GLY A 117 23.62 31.22 -3.75
C GLY A 117 23.24 30.24 -2.64
N THR A 118 22.79 29.03 -2.98
CA THR A 118 22.52 27.94 -2.03
C THR A 118 23.68 26.95 -2.07
N LEU A 119 24.16 26.54 -0.90
CA LEU A 119 25.19 25.51 -0.76
C LEU A 119 24.52 24.13 -0.76
N PHE A 120 24.98 23.23 -1.61
CA PHE A 120 24.51 21.86 -1.72
C PHE A 120 25.65 20.87 -1.50
N PHE A 121 25.29 19.64 -1.22
CA PHE A 121 26.22 18.52 -1.27
C PHE A 121 25.55 17.24 -1.74
N ASN A 122 26.35 16.38 -2.38
CA ASN A 122 25.94 15.03 -2.72
C ASN A 122 26.50 14.05 -1.71
N PHE A 123 25.70 13.06 -1.34
CA PHE A 123 26.10 12.04 -0.38
C PHE A 123 25.49 10.67 -0.71
N ALA A 124 26.00 9.65 -0.05
CA ALA A 124 25.51 8.28 -0.10
C ALA A 124 25.87 7.58 1.21
N PHE A 125 25.20 6.48 1.51
CA PHE A 125 25.65 5.59 2.58
C PHE A 125 25.35 4.13 2.28
N GLU A 126 26.12 3.27 2.92
CA GLU A 126 25.85 1.84 3.06
C GLU A 126 25.63 1.52 4.53
N ALA A 127 24.65 0.67 4.85
CA ALA A 127 24.37 0.27 6.23
C ALA A 127 24.48 -1.25 6.41
N TYR A 128 25.00 -1.66 7.57
CA TYR A 128 25.27 -3.06 7.90
C TYR A 128 24.85 -3.40 9.33
N ILE A 129 24.45 -4.65 9.56
CA ILE A 129 24.29 -5.25 10.89
C ILE A 129 25.24 -6.43 10.97
N GLY A 130 26.36 -6.29 11.69
CA GLY A 130 27.49 -7.22 11.54
C GLY A 130 27.96 -7.25 10.08
N ASP A 131 27.94 -8.44 9.47
CA ASP A 131 28.28 -8.65 8.05
C ASP A 131 27.06 -8.58 7.11
N ARG A 132 25.84 -8.44 7.67
CA ARG A 132 24.60 -8.39 6.89
C ARG A 132 24.42 -7.01 6.27
N HIS A 133 24.41 -6.94 4.94
CA HIS A 133 24.09 -5.72 4.22
C HIS A 133 22.60 -5.36 4.42
N LEU A 134 22.35 -4.25 5.09
CA LEU A 134 21.01 -3.82 5.47
C LEU A 134 20.37 -2.98 4.36
N MET A 135 21.01 -1.87 3.99
CA MET A 135 20.46 -0.94 3.00
C MET A 135 21.56 -0.11 2.33
N SER A 136 21.23 0.45 1.16
CA SER A 136 22.02 1.46 0.45
C SER A 136 21.18 2.71 0.23
N MET A 137 21.76 3.88 0.45
CA MET A 137 21.24 5.16 -0.02
C MET A 137 22.17 5.72 -1.09
N VAL A 138 21.62 5.99 -2.26
CA VAL A 138 22.33 6.57 -3.41
C VAL A 138 21.63 7.83 -3.91
N ASP A 139 22.34 8.61 -4.73
CA ASP A 139 21.88 9.89 -5.27
C ASP A 139 21.36 10.87 -4.22
N GLY A 140 21.92 10.79 -3.00
CA GLY A 140 21.65 11.72 -1.92
C GLY A 140 22.03 13.14 -2.34
N CYS A 141 21.10 14.07 -2.15
CA CYS A 141 21.30 15.49 -2.36
C CYS A 141 20.63 16.26 -1.23
N ALA A 142 21.40 17.08 -0.55
CA ALA A 142 20.91 18.00 0.48
C ALA A 142 21.53 19.39 0.27
N GLY A 143 20.94 20.40 0.90
CA GLY A 143 21.46 21.75 0.82
C GLY A 143 21.08 22.62 2.02
N PHE A 144 21.71 23.79 2.07
CA PHE A 144 21.51 24.79 3.09
C PHE A 144 20.82 26.01 2.48
N PHE A 145 19.56 26.20 2.85
CA PHE A 145 18.68 27.18 2.25
C PHE A 145 18.47 28.38 3.16
N SER A 146 18.65 29.58 2.61
CA SER A 146 18.17 30.80 3.27
C SER A 146 16.64 30.83 3.28
N GLN A 147 16.05 31.62 4.19
CA GLN A 147 14.58 31.77 4.25
C GLN A 147 13.99 32.17 2.89
N ARG A 148 14.64 33.11 2.19
CA ARG A 148 14.23 33.52 0.84
C ARG A 148 14.21 32.35 -0.15
N ALA A 149 15.24 31.50 -0.14
CA ALA A 149 15.30 30.35 -1.03
C ALA A 149 14.21 29.32 -0.73
N LEU A 150 13.82 29.19 0.54
CA LEU A 150 12.69 28.34 0.95
C LEU A 150 11.34 28.90 0.49
N ASP A 151 11.13 30.20 0.66
CA ASP A 151 9.88 30.88 0.26
C ASP A 151 9.66 30.83 -1.27
N GLU A 152 10.75 30.88 -2.05
CA GLU A 152 10.72 30.74 -3.52
C GLU A 152 10.44 29.28 -3.97
N GLY A 153 10.42 28.32 -3.05
CA GLY A 153 10.18 26.90 -3.30
C GLY A 153 8.80 26.62 -3.93
N ARG A 154 8.80 26.12 -5.17
CA ARG A 154 7.57 25.92 -5.97
C ARG A 154 6.82 24.60 -5.71
N GLY A 155 7.25 23.78 -4.74
CA GLY A 155 6.68 22.46 -4.48
C GLY A 155 7.05 21.42 -5.56
N VAL A 156 6.49 20.22 -5.43
CA VAL A 156 6.67 19.16 -6.42
C VAL A 156 5.89 19.50 -7.69
N LYS A 157 6.55 19.39 -8.84
CA LYS A 157 5.91 19.44 -10.16
C LYS A 157 6.04 18.08 -10.83
N ARG A 158 4.95 17.32 -10.85
CA ARG A 158 4.88 16.11 -11.68
C ARG A 158 4.71 16.50 -13.15
N SER A 159 5.48 15.87 -14.03
CA SER A 159 5.37 16.04 -15.48
C SER A 159 4.07 15.43 -16.01
N GLN A 160 3.63 15.83 -17.23
CA GLN A 160 2.47 15.20 -17.88
C GLN A 160 2.65 13.67 -18.05
N LEU A 161 3.88 13.19 -18.22
CA LEU A 161 4.18 11.76 -18.27
C LEU A 161 3.90 11.09 -16.92
N GLN A 162 4.32 11.69 -15.81
CA GLN A 162 4.07 11.14 -14.46
C GLN A 162 2.58 11.16 -14.07
N LEU A 163 1.79 12.06 -14.66
CA LEU A 163 0.33 12.16 -14.44
C LEU A 163 -0.49 11.29 -15.41
N LYS A 164 0.16 10.66 -16.40
CA LYS A 164 -0.53 9.80 -17.37
C LYS A 164 -1.02 8.52 -16.69
N GLY A 165 -2.18 8.03 -17.12
CA GLY A 165 -2.65 6.71 -16.74
C GLY A 165 -1.79 5.60 -17.35
N TYR A 166 -1.42 4.62 -16.53
CA TYR A 166 -0.70 3.40 -16.92
C TYR A 166 -1.52 2.18 -16.51
N LYS A 167 -1.30 1.03 -17.15
CA LYS A 167 -1.92 -0.21 -16.70
C LYS A 167 -1.16 -0.73 -15.49
N GLY A 168 -1.79 -0.77 -14.32
CA GLY A 168 -1.24 -1.40 -13.12
C GLY A 168 -0.98 -2.89 -13.33
N LYS A 169 -0.06 -3.44 -12.53
CA LYS A 169 0.34 -4.85 -12.61
C LYS A 169 -0.23 -5.64 -11.44
N ILE A 170 -1.24 -6.47 -11.73
CA ILE A 170 -1.67 -7.52 -10.81
C ILE A 170 -0.84 -8.78 -11.13
N ALA A 171 -0.03 -9.21 -10.17
CA ALA A 171 0.79 -10.41 -10.32
C ALA A 171 0.04 -11.65 -9.81
N GLY A 172 -0.02 -12.69 -10.65
CA GLY A 172 -0.78 -13.91 -10.36
C GLY A 172 -2.29 -13.65 -10.39
N ASP A 173 -3.02 -14.29 -9.48
CA ASP A 173 -4.48 -14.18 -9.37
C ASP A 173 -4.94 -13.36 -8.15
N TYR A 174 -4.17 -12.31 -7.82
CA TYR A 174 -4.50 -11.46 -6.69
C TYR A 174 -5.93 -10.91 -6.79
N ARG A 175 -6.62 -10.99 -5.66
CA ARG A 175 -7.93 -10.40 -5.38
C ARG A 175 -8.01 -10.10 -3.88
N PRO A 176 -8.71 -9.04 -3.46
CA PRO A 176 -8.99 -8.80 -2.04
C PRO A 176 -9.70 -10.00 -1.40
N PHE A 177 -9.45 -10.25 -0.11
CA PHE A 177 -10.14 -11.30 0.65
C PHE A 177 -11.52 -10.88 1.16
N VAL A 178 -11.80 -9.58 1.13
CA VAL A 178 -13.07 -8.98 1.51
C VAL A 178 -13.49 -8.06 0.36
N PRO A 179 -14.78 -8.03 -0.02
CA PRO A 179 -15.27 -7.04 -0.97
C PRO A 179 -14.87 -5.63 -0.54
N MET A 180 -14.34 -4.84 -1.48
CA MET A 180 -13.96 -3.45 -1.25
C MET A 180 -14.83 -2.55 -2.13
N ALA A 181 -15.17 -1.37 -1.61
CA ALA A 181 -15.89 -0.34 -2.32
C ALA A 181 -15.15 1.00 -2.15
N VAL A 182 -15.66 2.07 -2.77
CA VAL A 182 -15.20 3.41 -2.44
C VAL A 182 -15.63 3.75 -1.02
N GLU A 183 -14.67 3.95 -0.13
CA GLU A 183 -14.88 4.05 1.32
C GLU A 183 -14.07 5.19 1.95
N SER A 184 -14.41 5.57 3.17
CA SER A 184 -13.67 6.54 3.99
C SER A 184 -13.65 6.09 5.45
N TYR A 185 -12.61 6.45 6.20
CA TYR A 185 -12.42 6.03 7.59
C TYR A 185 -12.11 7.23 8.48
N SER A 186 -12.94 7.43 9.50
CA SER A 186 -12.78 8.49 10.51
C SER A 186 -11.63 8.23 11.50
N ASP A 187 -11.29 9.24 12.30
CA ASP A 187 -10.33 9.12 13.40
C ASP A 187 -10.66 8.02 14.38
N ALA A 188 -11.94 7.83 14.69
CA ALA A 188 -12.39 6.76 15.57
C ALA A 188 -12.05 5.38 14.98
N GLN A 189 -12.26 5.21 13.67
CA GLN A 189 -11.96 3.95 12.98
C GLN A 189 -10.45 3.71 12.85
N ILE A 190 -9.65 4.76 12.62
CA ILE A 190 -8.19 4.62 12.65
C ILE A 190 -7.69 4.29 14.06
N ASN A 191 -8.25 4.91 15.09
CA ASN A 191 -7.95 4.56 16.48
C ASN A 191 -8.34 3.10 16.79
N ALA A 192 -9.38 2.56 16.17
CA ALA A 192 -9.75 1.15 16.30
C ALA A 192 -8.69 0.22 15.68
N LEU A 193 -8.16 0.56 14.49
CA LEU A 193 -7.02 -0.17 13.90
C LEU A 193 -5.78 -0.14 14.79
N GLN A 194 -5.55 0.95 15.52
CA GLN A 194 -4.45 1.06 16.48
C GLN A 194 -4.61 0.17 17.72
N ARG A 195 -5.85 -0.27 18.01
CA ARG A 195 -6.16 -1.26 19.04
C ARG A 195 -6.26 -2.69 18.49
N GLY A 196 -6.07 -2.88 17.18
CA GLY A 196 -6.29 -4.17 16.52
C GLY A 196 -7.76 -4.54 16.31
N ASP A 197 -8.70 -3.61 16.52
CA ASP A 197 -10.14 -3.86 16.33
C ASP A 197 -10.55 -3.57 14.88
N TYR A 198 -10.39 -4.59 14.03
CA TYR A 198 -10.78 -4.51 12.63
C TYR A 198 -12.29 -4.43 12.41
N ALA A 199 -13.10 -4.99 13.31
CA ALA A 199 -14.55 -4.99 13.17
C ALA A 199 -15.14 -3.61 13.44
N GLU A 200 -14.64 -2.91 14.46
CA GLU A 200 -14.99 -1.51 14.71
C GLU A 200 -14.49 -0.58 13.60
N ALA A 201 -13.29 -0.84 13.06
CA ALA A 201 -12.71 -0.01 12.00
C ALA A 201 -13.39 -0.19 10.63
N PHE A 202 -13.50 -1.44 10.16
CA PHE A 202 -13.90 -1.79 8.80
C PHE A 202 -15.30 -2.41 8.71
N GLY A 203 -15.93 -2.71 9.84
CA GLY A 203 -17.28 -3.25 9.90
C GLY A 203 -17.36 -4.78 10.04
N PRO A 204 -18.58 -5.33 10.02
CA PRO A 204 -18.87 -6.70 10.48
C PRO A 204 -18.20 -7.81 9.66
N ALA A 205 -17.79 -7.55 8.41
CA ALA A 205 -17.06 -8.52 7.61
C ALA A 205 -15.73 -8.95 8.27
N PHE A 206 -15.13 -8.06 9.06
CA PHE A 206 -13.89 -8.33 9.80
C PHE A 206 -14.12 -8.98 11.17
N ALA A 207 -15.36 -9.00 11.68
CA ALA A 207 -15.71 -9.62 12.96
C ALA A 207 -15.53 -11.15 12.94
N ALA A 208 -15.50 -11.73 11.74
CA ALA A 208 -15.42 -13.16 11.53
C ALA A 208 -13.96 -13.66 11.41
N VAL A 209 -12.98 -12.74 11.37
CA VAL A 209 -11.57 -13.08 11.43
C VAL A 209 -11.20 -13.41 12.89
N ASN A 210 -10.86 -14.68 13.14
CA ASN A 210 -10.53 -15.14 14.49
C ASN A 210 -9.02 -15.00 14.77
N LEU A 211 -8.59 -13.79 15.14
CA LEU A 211 -7.22 -13.48 15.58
C LEU A 211 -7.19 -13.25 17.09
N THR A 212 -6.18 -13.78 17.76
CA THR A 212 -6.03 -13.66 19.22
C THR A 212 -5.40 -12.34 19.61
N ASN A 213 -4.36 -11.93 18.87
CA ASN A 213 -3.65 -10.66 19.03
C ASN A 213 -3.46 -10.02 17.65
N PRO A 214 -4.48 -9.32 17.12
CA PRO A 214 -4.42 -8.77 15.77
C PRO A 214 -3.30 -7.73 15.61
N LYS A 215 -2.58 -7.77 14.49
CA LYS A 215 -1.58 -6.76 14.15
C LYS A 215 -2.20 -5.36 14.06
N SER A 216 -1.88 -4.48 15.01
CA SER A 216 -2.38 -3.12 14.99
C SER A 216 -1.66 -2.21 13.97
N LEU A 217 -2.31 -1.10 13.65
CA LEU A 217 -1.64 0.05 13.04
C LEU A 217 -0.78 0.76 14.11
N PRO A 218 0.39 1.34 13.78
CA PRO A 218 1.22 2.01 14.77
C PRO A 218 0.48 3.15 15.48
N SER A 219 0.76 3.30 16.77
CA SER A 219 0.06 4.19 17.69
C SER A 219 1.04 5.05 18.51
N GLY A 220 0.53 5.83 19.47
CA GLY A 220 1.34 6.75 20.26
C GLY A 220 2.02 7.80 19.37
N ASP A 221 3.31 8.03 19.57
CA ASP A 221 4.12 8.94 18.74
C ASP A 221 4.16 8.52 17.25
N MET A 222 3.95 7.24 16.95
CA MET A 222 3.86 6.73 15.57
C MET A 222 2.45 6.77 14.98
N LYS A 223 1.50 7.47 15.62
CA LYS A 223 0.21 7.82 14.99
C LYS A 223 0.44 8.91 13.94
N LEU A 224 0.71 8.48 12.71
CA LEU A 224 1.06 9.39 11.59
C LEU A 224 -0.06 9.60 10.55
N VAL A 225 -1.15 8.85 10.67
CA VAL A 225 -2.38 9.02 9.89
C VAL A 225 -3.55 9.12 10.87
N HIS A 226 -4.40 10.13 10.69
CA HIS A 226 -5.57 10.32 11.56
C HIS A 226 -6.83 9.73 10.92
N ARG A 227 -6.97 9.83 9.60
CA ARG A 227 -8.17 9.41 8.87
C ARG A 227 -7.85 9.07 7.42
N ILE A 228 -8.74 8.32 6.78
CA ILE A 228 -8.75 8.07 5.33
C ILE A 228 -9.91 8.85 4.73
N LEU A 229 -9.59 9.79 3.85
CA LEU A 229 -10.57 10.59 3.13
C LEU A 229 -11.27 9.79 2.04
N THR A 230 -10.51 8.98 1.32
CA THR A 230 -11.05 8.05 0.32
C THR A 230 -10.12 6.84 0.15
N LEU A 231 -10.72 5.69 -0.04
CA LEU A 231 -10.10 4.44 -0.46
C LEU A 231 -10.85 3.98 -1.71
N GLU A 232 -10.14 3.77 -2.81
CA GLU A 232 -10.70 3.45 -4.13
C GLU A 232 -10.03 2.18 -4.68
N PRO A 233 -10.69 1.00 -4.67
CA PRO A 233 -10.05 -0.27 -5.04
C PRO A 233 -9.55 -0.33 -6.49
N GLU A 234 -10.22 0.38 -7.40
CA GLU A 234 -9.86 0.48 -8.83
C GLU A 234 -9.39 1.90 -9.19
N GLY A 235 -9.06 2.71 -8.19
CA GLY A 235 -8.66 4.11 -8.36
C GLY A 235 -7.19 4.31 -8.73
N GLY A 236 -6.82 5.58 -8.88
CA GLY A 236 -5.45 6.02 -9.17
C GLY A 236 -5.03 5.83 -10.62
N ARG A 237 -3.89 6.43 -10.99
CA ARG A 237 -3.35 6.42 -12.35
C ARG A 237 -3.04 5.03 -12.90
N PHE A 238 -2.93 4.03 -12.02
CA PHE A 238 -2.65 2.64 -12.38
C PHE A 238 -3.92 1.78 -12.44
N GLY A 239 -5.06 2.28 -11.95
CA GLY A 239 -6.37 1.60 -12.01
C GLY A 239 -6.49 0.34 -11.15
N ILE A 240 -5.63 0.18 -10.14
CA ILE A 240 -5.60 -1.02 -9.28
C ILE A 240 -5.54 -0.67 -7.78
N GLY A 241 -5.86 0.57 -7.42
CA GLY A 241 -5.95 0.99 -6.03
C GLY A 241 -5.44 2.41 -5.81
N ARG A 242 -6.20 3.18 -5.03
CA ARG A 242 -5.80 4.48 -4.49
C ARG A 242 -6.30 4.64 -3.07
N VAL A 243 -5.51 5.29 -2.22
CA VAL A 243 -5.92 5.67 -0.86
C VAL A 243 -5.38 7.05 -0.53
N ILE A 244 -6.23 7.88 0.07
CA ILE A 244 -5.87 9.23 0.52
C ILE A 244 -6.05 9.30 2.04
N GLY A 245 -4.93 9.40 2.74
CA GLY A 245 -4.88 9.62 4.19
C GLY A 245 -4.68 11.09 4.54
N GLU A 246 -5.00 11.46 5.78
CA GLU A 246 -4.83 12.80 6.30
C GLU A 246 -4.42 12.78 7.78
N ALA A 247 -3.63 13.76 8.20
CA ALA A 247 -3.37 14.07 9.60
C ALA A 247 -3.39 15.59 9.84
N ASP A 248 -3.79 15.98 11.06
CA ASP A 248 -3.68 17.35 11.54
C ASP A 248 -2.29 17.54 12.13
N ILE A 249 -1.69 18.70 11.88
CA ILE A 249 -0.38 19.08 12.41
C ILE A 249 -0.57 20.10 13.52
N HIS A 250 0.10 19.87 14.64
CA HIS A 250 0.10 20.77 15.78
C HIS A 250 1.54 21.26 16.05
N PRO A 251 1.73 22.54 16.44
CA PRO A 251 3.06 23.08 16.71
C PRO A 251 3.88 22.29 17.74
N ASP A 252 3.21 21.57 18.66
CA ASP A 252 3.79 20.77 19.73
C ASP A 252 3.96 19.29 19.38
N ASP A 253 3.68 18.89 18.14
CA ASP A 253 3.94 17.53 17.68
C ASP A 253 5.41 17.18 17.90
N TRP A 254 5.65 15.98 18.46
CA TRP A 254 6.96 15.57 18.97
C TRP A 254 8.08 15.69 17.92
N PHE A 255 7.77 15.40 16.65
CA PHE A 255 8.73 15.47 15.54
C PHE A 255 9.10 16.90 15.17
N LEU A 256 8.22 17.89 15.35
CA LEU A 256 8.56 19.30 15.12
C LEU A 256 9.42 19.85 16.25
N THR A 257 9.11 19.46 17.48
CA THR A 257 9.82 19.98 18.66
C THR A 257 11.24 19.43 18.81
N CYS A 258 11.53 18.26 18.24
CA CYS A 258 12.87 17.65 18.28
C CYS A 258 13.69 17.78 16.98
N HIS A 259 13.07 18.09 15.84
CA HIS A 259 13.73 18.19 14.53
C HIS A 259 13.34 19.50 13.83
N PHE A 260 14.16 20.55 13.84
CA PHE A 260 15.27 20.81 14.76
C PHE A 260 14.86 21.87 15.78
N ILE A 261 15.58 21.92 16.91
CA ILE A 261 15.27 22.84 18.02
C ILE A 261 15.17 24.31 17.56
N ASP A 262 16.03 24.72 16.62
CA ASP A 262 16.13 26.07 16.06
C ASP A 262 15.52 26.21 14.66
N ASP A 263 14.93 25.14 14.11
CA ASP A 263 14.33 25.07 12.78
C ASP A 263 13.35 23.90 12.71
N GLN A 264 12.17 24.11 13.30
CA GLN A 264 11.14 23.07 13.46
C GLN A 264 10.54 22.68 12.11
N VAL A 265 10.84 21.46 11.65
CA VAL A 265 10.40 20.92 10.37
C VAL A 265 10.25 19.41 10.46
N MET A 266 9.15 18.86 9.95
CA MET A 266 8.98 17.40 9.95
C MET A 266 10.09 16.70 9.15
N PRO A 267 10.68 15.59 9.65
CA PRO A 267 11.66 14.81 8.89
C PRO A 267 11.06 14.22 7.61
N GLY A 268 11.81 14.27 6.50
CA GLY A 268 11.36 13.69 5.22
C GLY A 268 11.19 12.17 5.27
N THR A 269 11.95 11.49 6.11
CA THR A 269 11.78 10.05 6.42
C THR A 269 10.43 9.79 7.11
N LEU A 270 10.03 10.62 8.07
CA LEU A 270 8.73 10.48 8.73
C LEU A 270 7.57 10.73 7.76
N MET A 271 7.71 11.67 6.82
CA MET A 271 6.76 11.88 5.72
C MET A 271 6.59 10.61 4.86
N PHE A 272 7.67 9.85 4.62
CA PHE A 272 7.61 8.55 3.96
C PHE A 272 6.84 7.52 4.81
N GLU A 273 7.07 7.48 6.13
CA GLU A 273 6.35 6.57 7.03
C GLU A 273 4.84 6.87 7.08
N CYS A 274 4.44 8.14 6.98
CA CYS A 274 3.03 8.51 6.88
C CYS A 274 2.35 7.87 5.66
N CYS A 275 3.08 7.84 4.54
CA CYS A 275 2.63 7.20 3.31
C CYS A 275 2.54 5.67 3.48
N LEU A 276 3.52 5.05 4.17
CA LEU A 276 3.48 3.63 4.51
C LEU A 276 2.30 3.26 5.44
N HIS A 277 2.02 4.06 6.46
CA HIS A 277 0.88 3.83 7.35
C HIS A 277 -0.44 3.92 6.58
N THR A 278 -0.56 4.90 5.68
CA THR A 278 -1.74 5.05 4.80
C THR A 278 -1.89 3.83 3.88
N LEU A 279 -0.80 3.34 3.29
CA LEU A 279 -0.78 2.11 2.50
C LEU A 279 -1.20 0.89 3.34
N ARG A 280 -0.73 0.76 4.58
CA ARG A 280 -1.10 -0.35 5.48
C ARG A 280 -2.60 -0.41 5.72
N VAL A 281 -3.28 0.74 5.87
CA VAL A 281 -4.75 0.76 6.00
C VAL A 281 -5.43 0.15 4.75
N PHE A 282 -4.95 0.47 3.54
CA PHE A 282 -5.45 -0.15 2.32
C PHE A 282 -5.24 -1.67 2.30
N LEU A 283 -4.05 -2.15 2.67
CA LEU A 283 -3.72 -3.58 2.68
C LEU A 283 -4.56 -4.33 3.74
N MET A 284 -4.67 -3.79 4.95
CA MET A 284 -5.50 -4.35 6.01
C MET A 284 -6.97 -4.42 5.56
N ARG A 285 -7.48 -3.37 4.91
CA ARG A 285 -8.84 -3.35 4.35
C ARG A 285 -9.05 -4.34 3.20
N ALA A 286 -8.01 -4.64 2.43
CA ALA A 286 -8.01 -5.72 1.42
C ALA A 286 -7.97 -7.13 2.04
N GLY A 287 -7.91 -7.21 3.37
CA GLY A 287 -7.90 -8.44 4.14
C GLY A 287 -6.50 -9.00 4.39
N TRP A 288 -5.45 -8.19 4.23
CA TRP A 288 -4.10 -8.59 4.63
C TRP A 288 -3.94 -8.36 6.12
N VAL A 289 -4.52 -9.26 6.91
CA VAL A 289 -4.55 -9.23 8.38
C VAL A 289 -3.93 -10.51 8.95
N GLY A 290 -3.42 -10.45 10.17
CA GLY A 290 -2.84 -11.57 10.88
C GLY A 290 -2.50 -11.27 12.33
N GLU A 291 -1.91 -12.26 13.00
CA GLU A 291 -1.42 -12.14 14.38
C GLU A 291 -0.21 -11.20 14.43
N ALA A 292 -0.13 -10.38 15.48
CA ALA A 292 0.85 -9.32 15.63
C ALA A 292 2.30 -9.83 15.64
N GLU A 293 2.50 -11.03 16.20
CA GLU A 293 3.80 -11.71 16.31
C GLU A 293 4.30 -12.22 14.96
N GLU A 294 3.39 -12.47 14.01
CA GLU A 294 3.72 -13.06 12.72
C GLU A 294 3.72 -12.02 11.60
N GLN A 295 2.82 -11.02 11.67
CA GLN A 295 2.60 -10.08 10.59
C GLN A 295 3.54 -8.88 10.69
N ASN A 296 4.61 -8.91 9.89
CA ASN A 296 5.57 -7.81 9.81
C ASN A 296 5.54 -7.16 8.42
N PHE A 297 5.39 -5.84 8.37
CA PHE A 297 5.40 -5.07 7.12
C PHE A 297 6.83 -4.58 6.86
N LEU A 298 7.50 -5.18 5.88
CA LEU A 298 8.90 -4.88 5.55
C LEU A 298 9.00 -4.33 4.13
N PRO A 299 9.99 -3.47 3.81
CA PRO A 299 10.27 -3.09 2.43
C PRO A 299 10.66 -4.31 1.59
N MET A 300 10.41 -4.26 0.29
CA MET A 300 10.89 -5.31 -0.62
C MET A 300 12.40 -5.18 -0.83
N PRO A 301 13.19 -6.25 -0.63
CA PRO A 301 14.62 -6.21 -0.91
C PRO A 301 14.92 -5.89 -2.37
N GLY A 302 15.90 -5.01 -2.61
CA GLY A 302 16.39 -4.65 -3.94
C GLY A 302 15.55 -3.61 -4.70
N ILE A 303 14.40 -3.17 -4.17
CA ILE A 303 13.63 -2.08 -4.77
C ILE A 303 14.18 -0.75 -4.27
N TYR A 304 14.64 0.09 -5.20
CA TYR A 304 15.05 1.46 -4.90
C TYR A 304 13.83 2.39 -4.87
N SER A 305 13.36 2.74 -3.67
CA SER A 305 12.36 3.78 -3.50
C SER A 305 13.02 5.16 -3.62
N GLN A 306 12.47 6.02 -4.46
CA GLN A 306 12.97 7.38 -4.68
C GLN A 306 12.14 8.40 -3.89
N LEU A 307 12.80 9.19 -3.05
CA LEU A 307 12.22 10.29 -2.30
C LEU A 307 12.66 11.63 -2.92
N LYS A 308 11.70 12.52 -3.20
CA LYS A 308 11.97 13.90 -3.62
C LYS A 308 11.23 14.90 -2.75
N CYS A 309 11.96 15.67 -1.96
CA CYS A 309 11.42 16.71 -1.10
C CYS A 309 11.56 18.07 -1.78
N ARG A 310 10.44 18.79 -1.96
CA ARG A 310 10.37 20.12 -2.60
C ARG A 310 9.53 21.11 -1.78
N GLY A 311 9.16 20.73 -0.57
CA GLY A 311 8.45 21.56 0.39
C GLY A 311 8.64 21.02 1.81
N GLN A 312 7.89 21.56 2.76
CA GLN A 312 8.12 21.38 4.19
C GLN A 312 6.79 21.32 4.93
N VAL A 313 6.81 20.61 6.06
CA VAL A 313 5.77 20.70 7.10
C VAL A 313 6.40 21.43 8.26
N LEU A 314 5.81 22.57 8.63
CA LEU A 314 6.31 23.48 9.66
C LEU A 314 5.28 23.58 10.79
N SER A 315 5.64 24.22 11.90
CA SER A 315 4.75 24.35 13.06
C SER A 315 3.43 25.08 12.79
N HIS A 316 3.38 25.94 11.77
CA HIS A 316 2.13 26.60 11.33
C HIS A 316 1.34 25.80 10.29
N THR A 317 1.87 24.68 9.77
CA THR A 317 1.13 23.81 8.84
C THR A 317 -0.07 23.27 9.60
N GLN A 318 -1.25 23.32 9.00
CA GLN A 318 -2.47 22.87 9.69
C GLN A 318 -2.72 21.39 9.40
N LYS A 319 -2.40 20.96 8.19
CA LYS A 319 -2.83 19.66 7.70
C LYS A 319 -1.86 19.09 6.68
N VAL A 320 -1.72 17.78 6.72
CA VAL A 320 -1.01 16.99 5.73
C VAL A 320 -1.91 15.94 5.11
N THR A 321 -1.70 15.67 3.82
CA THR A 321 -2.47 14.68 3.05
C THR A 321 -1.50 13.77 2.32
N TYR A 322 -1.78 12.46 2.32
CA TYR A 322 -0.94 11.44 1.70
C TYR A 322 -1.77 10.70 0.66
N GLU A 323 -1.42 10.85 -0.61
CA GLU A 323 -2.07 10.16 -1.72
C GLU A 323 -1.20 9.02 -2.21
N ILE A 324 -1.70 7.79 -2.08
CA ILE A 324 -0.99 6.56 -2.47
C ILE A 324 -1.72 5.94 -3.65
N GLU A 325 -0.97 5.59 -4.70
CA GLU A 325 -1.49 4.95 -5.91
C GLU A 325 -0.76 3.62 -6.14
N ILE A 326 -1.52 2.52 -6.11
CA ILE A 326 -0.97 1.16 -6.20
C ILE A 326 -0.54 0.88 -7.63
N LYS A 327 0.71 0.46 -7.83
CA LYS A 327 1.31 0.24 -9.16
C LYS A 327 1.46 -1.23 -9.50
N GLU A 328 1.82 -2.03 -8.50
CA GLU A 328 1.93 -3.47 -8.60
C GLU A 328 1.52 -4.12 -7.27
N MET A 329 0.78 -5.23 -7.33
CA MET A 329 0.56 -6.05 -6.13
C MET A 329 0.31 -7.51 -6.49
N GLY A 330 0.62 -8.40 -5.54
CA GLY A 330 0.46 -9.84 -5.73
C GLY A 330 0.77 -10.63 -4.48
N TYR A 331 0.65 -11.95 -4.58
CA TYR A 331 0.90 -12.86 -3.46
C TYR A 331 2.30 -13.47 -3.42
N GLY A 332 3.12 -13.26 -4.47
CA GLY A 332 4.54 -13.62 -4.52
C GLY A 332 4.88 -15.01 -3.93
N PRO A 333 6.12 -15.23 -3.48
CA PRO A 333 6.35 -16.16 -2.36
C PRO A 333 5.69 -15.63 -1.07
N ASP A 334 5.67 -14.31 -0.90
CA ASP A 334 5.00 -13.56 0.17
C ASP A 334 4.14 -12.44 -0.44
N ALA A 335 3.04 -12.07 0.20
CA ALA A 335 2.20 -10.94 -0.21
C ALA A 335 3.01 -9.64 -0.29
N TYR A 336 2.87 -8.89 -1.39
CA TYR A 336 3.66 -7.69 -1.65
C TYR A 336 2.91 -6.63 -2.47
N VAL A 337 3.36 -5.39 -2.33
CA VAL A 337 2.84 -4.22 -3.04
C VAL A 337 3.97 -3.25 -3.38
N VAL A 338 3.85 -2.61 -4.54
CA VAL A 338 4.64 -1.47 -4.98
C VAL A 338 3.68 -0.35 -5.36
N CYS A 339 3.96 0.86 -4.90
CA CYS A 339 3.10 2.01 -5.11
C CYS A 339 3.95 3.28 -5.25
N ASP A 340 3.30 4.34 -5.71
CA ASP A 340 3.85 5.68 -5.66
C ASP A 340 3.01 6.53 -4.72
N ALA A 341 3.63 7.52 -4.08
CA ALA A 341 2.96 8.42 -3.16
C ALA A 341 3.24 9.89 -3.46
N LEU A 342 2.27 10.75 -3.15
CA LEU A 342 2.40 12.20 -3.16
C LEU A 342 1.88 12.74 -1.84
N MET A 343 2.72 13.49 -1.14
CA MET A 343 2.33 14.16 0.10
C MET A 343 2.13 15.65 -0.14
N TYR A 344 1.12 16.19 0.54
CA TYR A 344 0.74 17.59 0.52
C TYR A 344 0.82 18.17 1.93
N ALA A 345 1.20 19.44 2.02
CA ALA A 345 1.05 20.27 3.22
C ALA A 345 0.13 21.43 2.86
N ASP A 346 -1.00 21.57 3.58
CA ASP A 346 -2.05 22.56 3.32
C ASP A 346 -2.45 22.64 1.82
N GLY A 347 -2.58 21.47 1.18
CA GLY A 347 -2.96 21.32 -0.23
C GLY A 347 -1.84 21.55 -1.25
N LYS A 348 -0.63 21.96 -0.83
CA LYS A 348 0.54 22.11 -1.71
C LYS A 348 1.32 20.79 -1.78
N PRO A 349 1.63 20.24 -2.96
CA PRO A 349 2.43 19.02 -3.06
C PRO A 349 3.90 19.29 -2.68
N ILE A 350 4.40 18.55 -1.70
CA ILE A 350 5.72 18.80 -1.08
C ILE A 350 6.69 17.62 -1.19
N VAL A 351 6.21 16.38 -1.28
CA VAL A 351 7.07 15.19 -1.38
C VAL A 351 6.51 14.20 -2.38
N ASP A 352 7.36 13.78 -3.32
CA ASP A 352 7.08 12.73 -4.32
C ASP A 352 7.86 11.47 -3.94
N ILE A 353 7.17 10.34 -3.84
CA ILE A 353 7.78 9.04 -3.57
C ILE A 353 7.44 8.09 -4.72
N ILE A 354 8.48 7.52 -5.33
CA ILE A 354 8.34 6.56 -6.42
C ILE A 354 8.88 5.21 -5.97
N ASP A 355 8.18 4.14 -6.33
CA ASP A 355 8.56 2.76 -6.00
C ASP A 355 8.64 2.49 -4.48
N MET A 356 7.73 3.07 -3.70
CA MET A 356 7.52 2.67 -2.30
C MET A 356 6.97 1.24 -2.28
N SER A 357 7.57 0.36 -1.48
CA SER A 357 7.22 -1.06 -1.47
C SER A 357 7.00 -1.60 -0.07
N LEU A 358 6.14 -2.61 0.03
CA LEU A 358 5.94 -3.42 1.22
C LEU A 358 5.77 -4.89 0.84
N ARG A 359 6.24 -5.77 1.71
CA ARG A 359 5.94 -7.20 1.73
C ARG A 359 5.60 -7.64 3.14
N ILE A 360 4.93 -8.79 3.25
CA ILE A 360 4.61 -9.42 4.53
C ILE A 360 5.21 -10.82 4.55
N PRO A 361 6.45 -11.00 5.06
CA PRO A 361 7.14 -12.28 5.03
C PRO A 361 6.33 -13.38 5.73
N GLY A 362 6.26 -14.57 5.12
CA GLY A 362 5.48 -15.70 5.62
C GLY A 362 3.97 -15.61 5.36
N PHE A 363 3.47 -14.50 4.80
CA PHE A 363 2.06 -14.34 4.44
C PHE A 363 1.86 -14.67 2.97
N THR A 364 1.85 -15.97 2.71
CA THR A 364 1.45 -16.52 1.42
C THR A 364 -0.06 -16.34 1.21
N LYS A 365 -0.51 -16.47 -0.04
CA LYS A 365 -1.94 -16.53 -0.35
C LYS A 365 -2.67 -17.59 0.48
N ALA A 366 -2.13 -18.81 0.58
CA ALA A 366 -2.76 -19.91 1.30
C ALA A 366 -2.91 -19.60 2.80
N LYS A 367 -1.95 -18.88 3.40
CA LYS A 367 -2.05 -18.44 4.79
C LYS A 367 -3.19 -17.43 4.97
N LEU A 368 -3.26 -16.42 4.11
CA LEU A 368 -4.34 -15.43 4.14
C LEU A 368 -5.71 -16.08 3.88
N GLU A 369 -5.82 -17.00 2.91
CA GLU A 369 -7.03 -17.81 2.68
C GLU A 369 -7.39 -18.65 3.92
N GLY A 370 -6.41 -19.20 4.63
CA GLY A 370 -6.60 -19.90 5.91
C GLY A 370 -7.24 -19.01 6.98
N ILE A 371 -6.76 -17.77 7.11
CA ILE A 371 -7.30 -16.78 8.06
C ILE A 371 -8.76 -16.46 7.73
N TRP A 372 -9.06 -16.26 6.45
CA TRP A 372 -10.41 -15.91 5.99
C TRP A 372 -11.35 -17.12 5.81
N SER A 373 -10.85 -18.36 5.77
CA SER A 373 -11.67 -19.58 5.71
C SER A 373 -12.05 -20.11 7.09
N SER A 374 -11.25 -19.80 8.12
CA SER A 374 -11.56 -20.07 9.54
C SER A 374 -12.74 -19.23 10.06
N SER A 375 -13.06 -18.17 9.34
CA SER A 375 -14.28 -17.38 9.48
C SER A 375 -15.51 -18.24 9.15
N LYS A 376 -16.06 -18.91 10.17
CA LYS A 376 -17.38 -19.57 10.10
C LYS A 376 -18.55 -18.59 9.89
N THR A 377 -18.24 -17.30 9.70
CA THR A 377 -19.17 -16.20 9.44
C THR A 377 -18.70 -15.39 8.24
N LEU A 378 -18.32 -16.07 7.15
CA LEU A 378 -18.86 -15.62 5.87
C LEU A 378 -20.39 -15.75 6.00
N LEU A 379 -21.04 -14.72 6.54
CA LEU A 379 -22.39 -14.41 6.08
C LEU A 379 -22.27 -14.50 4.56
N PRO A 380 -23.10 -15.31 3.88
CA PRO A 380 -23.00 -15.43 2.44
C PRO A 380 -22.93 -14.00 1.93
N LEU A 381 -21.96 -13.75 1.05
CA LEU A 381 -21.97 -12.58 0.18
C LEU A 381 -23.45 -12.28 -0.04
N VAL A 382 -23.89 -11.04 0.21
CA VAL A 382 -25.11 -10.62 -0.46
C VAL A 382 -24.72 -10.64 -1.92
N SER A 383 -24.76 -11.84 -2.52
CA SER A 383 -24.63 -12.07 -3.93
C SER A 383 -25.69 -11.13 -4.48
N PRO A 384 -25.30 -10.18 -5.35
CA PRO A 384 -26.29 -9.34 -5.99
C PRO A 384 -27.39 -10.27 -6.49
N LYS A 385 -28.63 -9.99 -6.09
CA LYS A 385 -29.76 -10.87 -6.37
C LYS A 385 -29.70 -11.22 -7.87
N PRO A 386 -29.53 -12.50 -8.23
CA PRO A 386 -29.20 -12.84 -9.60
C PRO A 386 -30.35 -12.40 -10.50
N GLN A 387 -30.02 -11.83 -11.66
CA GLN A 387 -31.02 -11.46 -12.66
C GLN A 387 -31.87 -12.68 -13.05
N PHE A 388 -31.25 -13.88 -13.08
CA PHE A 388 -31.96 -15.15 -13.25
C PHE A 388 -31.59 -16.15 -12.14
N THR A 389 -32.58 -16.57 -11.36
CA THR A 389 -32.41 -17.51 -10.24
C THR A 389 -32.43 -18.97 -10.70
N TYR A 390 -32.16 -19.90 -9.79
CA TYR A 390 -32.28 -21.33 -10.05
C TYR A 390 -33.67 -21.72 -10.56
N GLU A 391 -34.74 -21.13 -10.04
CA GLU A 391 -36.09 -21.38 -10.52
C GLU A 391 -36.28 -20.95 -11.97
N HIS A 392 -35.70 -19.82 -12.37
CA HIS A 392 -35.71 -19.40 -13.77
C HIS A 392 -34.94 -20.38 -14.66
N ILE A 393 -33.76 -20.82 -14.24
CA ILE A 393 -32.95 -21.78 -15.02
C ILE A 393 -33.67 -23.12 -15.14
N LEU A 394 -34.20 -23.63 -14.02
CA LEU A 394 -34.96 -24.88 -13.98
C LEU A 394 -36.21 -24.79 -14.86
N ALA A 395 -36.93 -23.68 -14.85
CA ALA A 395 -38.09 -23.49 -15.72
C ALA A 395 -37.71 -23.57 -17.21
N PHE A 396 -36.59 -22.97 -17.60
CA PHE A 396 -36.10 -23.08 -18.98
C PHE A 396 -35.72 -24.53 -19.32
N SER A 397 -34.99 -25.23 -18.45
CA SER A 397 -34.65 -26.65 -18.60
C SER A 397 -35.87 -27.56 -18.67
N ASP A 398 -36.93 -27.24 -17.92
CA ASP A 398 -38.18 -28.00 -17.87
C ASP A 398 -39.07 -27.77 -19.10
N GLY A 399 -38.78 -26.72 -19.87
CA GLY A 399 -39.53 -26.36 -21.08
C GLY A 399 -40.64 -25.33 -20.85
N ASN A 400 -40.55 -24.54 -19.77
CA ASN A 400 -41.38 -23.36 -19.52
C ASN A 400 -40.52 -22.07 -19.63
N PRO A 401 -39.97 -21.75 -20.81
CA PRO A 401 -39.08 -20.60 -20.99
C PRO A 401 -39.74 -19.26 -20.66
N SER A 402 -41.07 -19.16 -20.63
CA SER A 402 -41.74 -17.89 -20.27
C SER A 402 -41.58 -17.51 -18.80
N ASP A 403 -41.41 -18.49 -17.90
CA ASP A 403 -41.12 -18.27 -16.49
C ASP A 403 -39.65 -17.83 -16.27
N CYS A 404 -38.79 -18.07 -17.26
CA CYS A 404 -37.39 -17.64 -17.24
C CYS A 404 -37.20 -16.28 -17.90
N PHE A 405 -37.62 -16.16 -19.16
CA PHE A 405 -37.33 -15.01 -20.03
C PHE A 405 -38.52 -14.07 -20.20
N GLY A 406 -39.70 -14.41 -19.69
CA GLY A 406 -40.90 -13.57 -19.74
C GLY A 406 -41.91 -13.91 -20.86
N PRO A 407 -43.02 -13.15 -20.95
CA PRO A 407 -44.22 -13.54 -21.71
C PRO A 407 -44.04 -13.79 -23.20
N ILE A 408 -42.99 -13.22 -23.82
CA ILE A 408 -42.70 -13.42 -25.26
C ILE A 408 -42.40 -14.89 -25.58
N TYR A 409 -41.96 -15.66 -24.60
CA TYR A 409 -41.66 -17.09 -24.72
C TYR A 409 -42.86 -18.01 -24.49
N LYS A 410 -44.03 -17.47 -24.11
CA LYS A 410 -45.22 -18.26 -23.77
C LYS A 410 -45.69 -19.25 -24.86
N PRO A 411 -45.57 -18.96 -26.17
CA PRO A 411 -45.86 -19.95 -27.21
C PRO A 411 -45.00 -21.21 -27.12
N PHE A 412 -43.80 -21.15 -26.55
CA PHE A 412 -42.89 -22.29 -26.43
C PHE A 412 -43.14 -23.15 -25.19
N ASP A 413 -43.98 -22.70 -24.25
CA ASP A 413 -44.33 -23.50 -23.07
C ASP A 413 -45.21 -24.70 -23.45
N LYS A 414 -46.00 -24.60 -24.53
CA LYS A 414 -46.95 -25.64 -24.95
C LYS A 414 -47.04 -25.87 -26.45
N ASP A 415 -46.99 -24.80 -27.26
CA ASP A 415 -47.41 -24.86 -28.67
C ASP A 415 -46.22 -24.98 -29.65
N ARG A 416 -45.04 -24.51 -29.26
CA ARG A 416 -43.80 -24.51 -30.06
C ARG A 416 -42.68 -25.22 -29.31
N LYS A 417 -41.67 -25.69 -30.05
CA LYS A 417 -40.45 -26.28 -29.48
C LYS A 417 -39.29 -25.27 -29.51
N ILE A 418 -38.50 -25.25 -28.43
CA ILE A 418 -37.29 -24.45 -28.28
C ILE A 418 -36.13 -25.35 -27.87
N ALA A 419 -34.91 -25.01 -28.26
CA ALA A 419 -33.71 -25.61 -27.69
C ALA A 419 -33.59 -25.17 -26.22
N ARG A 420 -33.51 -26.12 -25.29
CA ARG A 420 -33.46 -25.87 -23.85
C ARG A 420 -32.18 -26.42 -23.24
N LEU A 421 -31.87 -25.97 -22.03
CA LEU A 421 -30.77 -26.52 -21.25
C LEU A 421 -31.08 -27.97 -20.81
N PRO A 422 -30.04 -28.77 -20.52
CA PRO A 422 -30.22 -30.06 -19.86
C PRO A 422 -30.92 -29.91 -18.50
N ARG A 423 -31.71 -30.92 -18.12
CA ARG A 423 -32.35 -31.02 -16.80
C ARG A 423 -31.41 -31.71 -15.80
N PRO A 424 -31.65 -31.55 -14.48
CA PRO A 424 -30.99 -32.40 -13.49
C PRO A 424 -31.13 -33.90 -13.85
N PRO A 425 -30.06 -34.70 -13.70
CA PRO A 425 -28.81 -34.39 -13.00
C PRO A 425 -27.69 -33.81 -13.90
N PHE A 426 -27.99 -33.42 -15.14
CA PHE A 426 -27.04 -32.80 -16.09
C PHE A 426 -27.20 -31.28 -16.22
N GLN A 427 -28.00 -30.64 -15.37
CA GLN A 427 -28.08 -29.19 -15.30
C GLN A 427 -26.87 -28.65 -14.52
N PHE A 428 -26.02 -27.90 -15.20
CA PHE A 428 -24.77 -27.36 -14.68
C PHE A 428 -24.74 -25.83 -14.77
N LEU A 429 -25.91 -25.21 -14.63
CA LEU A 429 -26.14 -23.78 -14.51
C LEU A 429 -27.19 -23.57 -13.42
N ASP A 430 -26.85 -22.79 -12.40
CA ASP A 430 -27.76 -22.53 -11.28
C ASP A 430 -28.29 -21.11 -11.29
N SER A 431 -27.50 -20.13 -11.72
CA SER A 431 -27.99 -18.76 -11.83
C SER A 431 -27.19 -17.95 -12.85
N VAL A 432 -27.79 -16.85 -13.30
CA VAL A 432 -27.13 -15.82 -14.08
C VAL A 432 -27.24 -14.52 -13.30
N GLU A 433 -26.09 -13.99 -12.90
CA GLU A 433 -26.01 -12.80 -12.06
C GLU A 433 -26.42 -11.55 -12.84
N TRP A 434 -25.82 -11.37 -14.01
CA TRP A 434 -26.10 -10.27 -14.93
C TRP A 434 -25.86 -10.70 -16.37
N VAL A 435 -26.55 -10.02 -17.29
CA VAL A 435 -26.31 -10.07 -18.73
C VAL A 435 -26.06 -8.65 -19.26
N GLU A 436 -24.89 -8.43 -19.83
CA GLU A 436 -24.50 -7.19 -20.49
C GLU A 436 -24.78 -7.32 -22.00
N GLY A 437 -25.97 -6.91 -22.41
CA GLY A 437 -26.39 -6.90 -23.80
C GLY A 437 -27.90 -6.70 -23.96
N PRO A 438 -28.35 -6.28 -25.14
CA PRO A 438 -29.77 -6.05 -25.38
C PRO A 438 -30.56 -7.37 -25.34
N TYR A 439 -31.57 -7.42 -24.47
CA TYR A 439 -32.54 -8.52 -24.43
C TYR A 439 -33.26 -8.64 -25.78
N MET A 440 -33.46 -9.89 -26.26
CA MET A 440 -34.14 -10.19 -27.53
C MET A 440 -33.50 -9.56 -28.78
N LYS A 441 -32.19 -9.33 -28.76
CA LYS A 441 -31.45 -8.84 -29.92
C LYS A 441 -30.12 -9.57 -30.07
N GLN A 442 -29.90 -10.12 -31.26
CA GLN A 442 -28.62 -10.69 -31.63
C GLN A 442 -27.56 -9.59 -31.72
N ASN A 443 -26.63 -9.58 -30.77
CA ASN A 443 -25.63 -8.53 -30.59
C ASN A 443 -24.25 -9.14 -30.28
N VAL A 444 -23.26 -8.83 -31.12
CA VAL A 444 -21.86 -9.22 -30.91
C VAL A 444 -21.31 -8.47 -29.70
N GLY A 445 -20.57 -9.19 -28.85
CA GLY A 445 -20.02 -8.63 -27.61
C GLY A 445 -20.97 -8.70 -26.41
N THR A 446 -22.11 -9.40 -26.52
CA THR A 446 -22.95 -9.72 -25.36
C THR A 446 -22.17 -10.61 -24.39
N ARG A 447 -22.21 -10.28 -23.09
CA ARG A 447 -21.50 -11.00 -22.02
C ARG A 447 -22.47 -11.32 -20.89
N LEU A 448 -22.16 -12.36 -20.11
CA LEU A 448 -22.90 -12.69 -18.89
C LEU A 448 -21.93 -13.24 -17.84
N LEU A 449 -22.35 -13.18 -16.58
CA LEU A 449 -21.75 -13.92 -15.48
C LEU A 449 -22.75 -14.94 -14.94
N ALA A 450 -22.33 -16.20 -14.90
CA ALA A 450 -23.15 -17.34 -14.51
C ALA A 450 -22.46 -18.16 -13.42
N HIS A 451 -23.27 -18.79 -12.59
CA HIS A 451 -22.81 -19.58 -11.45
C HIS A 451 -23.35 -21.02 -11.53
N TYR A 452 -22.49 -21.96 -11.15
CA TYR A 452 -22.85 -23.34 -10.86
C TYR A 452 -22.19 -23.73 -9.53
N GLU A 453 -23.00 -24.12 -8.56
CA GLU A 453 -22.56 -24.58 -7.26
C GLU A 453 -22.24 -26.06 -7.35
N LEU A 454 -20.99 -26.43 -7.09
CA LEU A 454 -20.54 -27.82 -7.11
C LEU A 454 -21.07 -28.55 -5.87
N PRO A 455 -22.03 -29.49 -5.99
CA PRO A 455 -22.56 -30.18 -4.83
C PRO A 455 -21.54 -31.21 -4.32
N ASP A 456 -21.30 -31.28 -3.01
CA ASP A 456 -20.37 -32.26 -2.41
C ASP A 456 -20.74 -33.71 -2.74
N GLU A 457 -22.04 -33.98 -2.89
CA GLU A 457 -22.60 -35.32 -3.16
C GLU A 457 -22.97 -35.52 -4.64
N ALA A 458 -22.38 -34.76 -5.56
CA ALA A 458 -22.69 -34.90 -6.98
C ALA A 458 -22.31 -36.29 -7.53
N TRP A 459 -23.22 -36.86 -8.33
CA TRP A 459 -23.10 -38.23 -8.88
C TRP A 459 -21.77 -38.48 -9.61
N PHE A 460 -21.20 -37.44 -10.24
CA PHE A 460 -19.99 -37.56 -11.03
C PHE A 460 -18.71 -37.68 -10.20
N TRP A 461 -18.73 -37.34 -8.90
CA TRP A 461 -17.57 -37.54 -8.01
C TRP A 461 -17.27 -39.02 -7.82
N ALA A 462 -18.32 -39.81 -7.54
CA ALA A 462 -18.24 -41.25 -7.39
C ALA A 462 -17.78 -41.94 -8.69
N CYS A 463 -18.12 -41.37 -9.85
CA CYS A 463 -17.74 -41.90 -11.15
C CYS A 463 -16.28 -41.62 -11.54
N HIS A 464 -15.58 -40.71 -10.85
CA HIS A 464 -14.25 -40.24 -11.26
C HIS A 464 -13.31 -39.96 -10.08
N GLN A 465 -13.26 -40.88 -9.10
CA GLN A 465 -12.30 -40.84 -7.97
C GLN A 465 -12.26 -39.49 -7.23
N ASN A 466 -13.42 -38.88 -6.98
CA ASN A 466 -13.55 -37.56 -6.36
C ASN A 466 -12.79 -36.44 -7.10
N ARG A 467 -12.68 -36.55 -8.43
CA ARG A 467 -12.16 -35.50 -9.31
C ARG A 467 -13.20 -35.11 -10.34
N LEU A 468 -13.22 -33.84 -10.73
CA LEU A 468 -14.22 -33.31 -11.66
C LEU A 468 -13.94 -33.89 -13.05
N PRO A 469 -14.88 -34.64 -13.67
CA PRO A 469 -14.65 -35.14 -15.02
C PRO A 469 -14.52 -33.99 -16.01
N PHE A 470 -13.61 -34.12 -16.97
CA PHE A 470 -13.40 -33.09 -17.99
C PHE A 470 -14.68 -32.78 -18.78
N SER A 471 -15.51 -33.78 -19.07
CA SER A 471 -16.81 -33.58 -19.74
C SER A 471 -17.77 -32.73 -18.93
N VAL A 472 -17.79 -32.88 -17.60
CA VAL A 472 -18.63 -32.06 -16.70
C VAL A 472 -18.10 -30.63 -16.66
N LEU A 473 -16.78 -30.44 -16.56
CA LEU A 473 -16.17 -29.10 -16.62
C LEU A 473 -16.49 -28.36 -17.92
N VAL A 474 -16.42 -29.05 -19.06
CA VAL A 474 -16.78 -28.49 -20.36
C VAL A 474 -18.26 -28.12 -20.40
N GLU A 475 -19.14 -28.98 -19.88
CA GLU A 475 -20.58 -28.72 -19.89
C GLU A 475 -20.97 -27.55 -18.97
N ILE A 476 -20.35 -27.42 -17.78
CA ILE A 476 -20.47 -26.23 -16.90
C ILE A 476 -20.16 -24.94 -17.69
N ALA A 477 -19.11 -24.96 -18.52
CA ALA A 477 -18.72 -23.82 -19.33
C ALA A 477 -19.64 -23.55 -20.54
N LEU A 478 -20.32 -24.57 -21.07
CA LEU A 478 -21.12 -24.49 -22.29
C LEU A 478 -22.60 -24.16 -22.06
N GLN A 479 -23.21 -24.59 -20.96
CA GLN A 479 -24.63 -24.30 -20.69
C GLN A 479 -24.97 -22.81 -20.63
N PRO A 480 -24.13 -21.93 -20.08
CA PRO A 480 -24.36 -20.48 -20.15
C PRO A 480 -24.46 -19.95 -21.59
N CYS A 481 -23.77 -20.56 -22.56
CA CYS A 481 -23.89 -20.19 -23.97
C CYS A 481 -25.29 -20.51 -24.53
N GLY A 482 -25.87 -21.65 -24.14
CA GLY A 482 -27.24 -22.02 -24.51
C GLY A 482 -28.27 -21.07 -23.91
N PHE A 483 -28.08 -20.69 -22.65
CA PHE A 483 -28.89 -19.66 -21.98
C PHE A 483 -28.80 -18.32 -22.71
N MET A 484 -27.58 -17.86 -23.03
CA MET A 484 -27.35 -16.59 -23.72
C MET A 484 -28.02 -16.56 -25.10
N ALA A 485 -27.99 -17.67 -25.85
CA ALA A 485 -28.65 -17.75 -27.14
C ALA A 485 -30.17 -17.52 -27.02
N ALA A 486 -30.80 -18.12 -26.01
CA ALA A 486 -32.21 -17.89 -25.71
C ALA A 486 -32.45 -16.44 -25.24
N TYR A 487 -31.62 -15.89 -24.35
CA TYR A 487 -31.74 -14.48 -23.93
C TYR A 487 -31.71 -13.50 -25.13
N MET A 488 -30.90 -13.80 -26.14
CA MET A 488 -30.76 -13.01 -27.37
C MET A 488 -31.87 -13.26 -28.40
N GLY A 489 -32.82 -14.15 -28.12
CA GLY A 489 -33.97 -14.42 -28.98
C GLY A 489 -33.71 -15.41 -30.12
N SER A 490 -32.72 -16.29 -30.03
CA SER A 490 -32.37 -17.22 -31.12
C SER A 490 -33.49 -18.16 -31.57
N ALA A 491 -34.47 -18.40 -30.69
CA ALA A 491 -35.57 -19.32 -30.93
C ALA A 491 -36.82 -18.66 -31.55
N LEU A 492 -36.87 -17.33 -31.59
CA LEU A 492 -38.09 -16.56 -31.87
C LEU A 492 -38.22 -16.16 -33.35
#